data_AF-A0A7S0Q1X6-F1
#
_entry.id   AF-A0A7S0Q1X6-F1
#
_cell.length_a   1.000
_cell.length_b   1.000
_cell.length_c   1.000
_cell.angle_alpha   90.00
_cell.angle_beta   90.00
_cell.angle_gamma   90.00
#
_symmetry.space_group_name_H-M   'P 1'
#
loop_
_entity.id
_entity.type
_entity.pdbx_description
1 polymer ?
#
loop_
_entity_poly.entity_id
_entity_poly.type
_entity_poly.pdbx_seq_one_letter_code
_entity_poly.pdbx_strand_id
1 'polypeptide(L)'
;AAKVTGEAASKAADMRGVAKTSTAAAKRELEAAQKSIAAVQSSIASLRSEQTSTQEELDKTFFLNFDKKGKLSKTIDGLKADVKLKNKDLDRAYKAEEDADKVVQKQLANEDKVDKAAAKVTGEAEAAADKLVSTAEKSNDGALKEAKKKAAAALKAAEDQAKTLEKAAKKAAS
;
A
#
# COMPACT_ATOMS: atom_id res chain seq x y z
N ALA A 1 0.96 24.46 -12.67
CA ALA A 1 1.31 23.12 -13.19
C ALA A 1 2.10 22.31 -12.17
N ALA A 2 3.40 22.62 -11.94
CA ALA A 2 4.28 21.81 -11.08
C ALA A 2 3.80 21.62 -9.62
N LYS A 3 3.18 22.63 -9.00
CA LYS A 3 2.62 22.50 -7.65
C LYS A 3 1.45 21.49 -7.59
N VAL A 4 0.59 21.50 -8.60
CA VAL A 4 -0.61 20.64 -8.68
C VAL A 4 -0.22 19.17 -8.90
N THR A 5 0.75 18.92 -9.79
CA THR A 5 1.26 17.57 -10.02
C THR A 5 2.07 17.05 -8.81
N GLY A 6 2.83 17.92 -8.15
CA GLY A 6 3.58 17.56 -6.93
C GLY A 6 2.69 17.16 -5.75
N GLU A 7 1.63 17.93 -5.47
CA GLU A 7 0.67 17.62 -4.39
C GLU A 7 -0.10 16.31 -4.68
N ALA A 8 -0.51 16.10 -5.92
CA ALA A 8 -1.17 14.87 -6.34
C ALA A 8 -0.25 13.63 -6.23
N ALA A 9 1.03 13.78 -6.61
CA ALA A 9 2.03 12.73 -6.47
C ALA A 9 2.29 12.38 -4.99
N SER A 10 2.39 13.39 -4.11
CA SER A 10 2.53 13.17 -2.67
C SER A 10 1.33 12.41 -2.10
N LYS A 11 0.11 12.84 -2.43
CA LYS A 11 -1.12 12.17 -1.97
C LYS A 11 -1.21 10.73 -2.48
N ALA A 12 -0.87 10.50 -3.74
CA ALA A 12 -0.81 9.15 -4.31
C ALA A 12 0.23 8.26 -3.60
N ALA A 13 1.39 8.81 -3.23
CA ALA A 13 2.40 8.11 -2.46
C ALA A 13 1.92 7.76 -1.05
N ASP A 14 1.27 8.70 -0.35
CA ASP A 14 0.72 8.48 0.99
C ASP A 14 -0.34 7.37 0.98
N MET A 15 -1.25 7.40 0.01
CA MET A 15 -2.27 6.35 -0.17
C MET A 15 -1.64 4.96 -0.32
N ARG A 16 -0.65 4.83 -1.22
CA ARG A 16 0.10 3.58 -1.41
C ARG A 16 0.85 3.16 -0.17
N GLY A 17 1.44 4.13 0.55
CA GLY A 17 2.15 3.89 1.81
C GLY A 17 1.25 3.24 2.85
N VAL A 18 0.07 3.82 3.10
CA VAL A 18 -0.90 3.28 4.05
C VAL A 18 -1.36 1.87 3.66
N ALA A 19 -1.66 1.65 2.38
CA ALA A 19 -2.07 0.34 1.88
C ALA A 19 -0.97 -0.72 2.10
N LYS A 20 0.28 -0.41 1.75
CA LYS A 20 1.42 -1.31 1.96
C LYS A 20 1.66 -1.61 3.43
N THR A 21 1.57 -0.61 4.30
CA THR A 21 1.70 -0.82 5.76
C THR A 21 0.60 -1.73 6.28
N SER A 22 -0.64 -1.55 5.82
CA SER A 22 -1.78 -2.42 6.17
C SER A 22 -1.56 -3.87 5.70
N THR A 23 -1.15 -4.06 4.44
CA THR A 23 -0.81 -5.39 3.89
C THR A 23 0.34 -6.05 4.67
N ALA A 24 1.37 -5.28 5.04
CA ALA A 24 2.49 -5.79 5.83
C ALA A 24 2.06 -6.21 7.24
N ALA A 25 1.17 -5.45 7.88
CA ALA A 25 0.62 -5.81 9.18
C ALA A 25 -0.19 -7.12 9.10
N ALA A 26 -1.06 -7.26 8.09
CA ALA A 26 -1.81 -8.50 7.87
C ALA A 26 -0.90 -9.72 7.65
N LYS A 27 0.19 -9.56 6.89
CA LYS A 27 1.19 -10.63 6.69
C LYS A 27 1.87 -11.05 7.99
N ARG A 28 2.16 -10.11 8.88
CA ARG A 28 2.74 -10.43 10.21
C ARG A 28 1.79 -11.23 11.08
N GLU A 29 0.50 -10.93 11.03
CA GLU A 29 -0.53 -11.71 11.73
C GLU A 29 -0.62 -13.14 11.17
N LEU A 30 -0.55 -13.30 9.85
CA LEU A 30 -0.50 -14.62 9.21
C LEU A 30 0.75 -15.41 9.66
N GLU A 31 1.92 -14.78 9.66
CA GLU A 31 3.15 -15.41 10.18
C GLU A 31 3.04 -15.79 11.66
N ALA A 32 2.38 -14.97 12.48
CA ALA A 32 2.13 -15.26 13.88
C ALA A 32 1.21 -16.48 14.05
N ALA A 33 0.15 -16.58 13.24
CA ALA A 33 -0.73 -17.75 13.22
C ALA A 33 0.03 -19.03 12.82
N GLN A 34 0.88 -18.96 11.80
CA GLN A 34 1.72 -20.08 11.37
C GLN A 34 2.73 -20.51 12.45
N LYS A 35 3.33 -19.56 13.17
CA LYS A 35 4.18 -19.86 14.34
C LYS A 35 3.40 -20.54 15.46
N SER A 36 2.15 -20.13 15.69
CA SER A 36 1.28 -20.79 16.67
C SER A 36 0.99 -22.24 16.29
N ILE A 37 0.70 -22.52 15.01
CA ILE A 37 0.55 -23.90 14.51
C ILE A 37 1.80 -24.72 14.81
N ALA A 38 2.98 -24.21 14.45
CA ALA A 38 4.25 -24.90 14.69
C ALA A 38 4.50 -25.17 16.19
N ALA A 39 4.18 -24.21 17.07
CA ALA A 39 4.32 -24.37 18.51
C ALA A 39 3.38 -25.45 19.08
N VAL A 40 2.12 -25.50 18.62
CA VAL A 40 1.17 -26.54 19.01
C VAL A 40 1.61 -27.92 18.50
N GLN A 41 2.06 -28.01 17.25
CA GLN A 41 2.59 -29.25 16.68
C GLN A 41 3.80 -29.77 17.47
N SER A 42 4.74 -28.88 17.84
CA SER A 42 5.89 -29.24 18.68
C SER A 42 5.43 -29.76 20.05
N SER A 43 4.45 -29.10 20.68
CA SER A 43 3.89 -29.56 21.95
C SER A 43 3.25 -30.95 21.85
N ILE A 44 2.51 -31.22 20.75
CA ILE A 44 1.93 -32.55 20.48
C ILE A 44 3.04 -33.60 20.32
N ALA A 45 4.12 -33.27 19.60
CA ALA A 45 5.25 -34.17 19.43
C ALA A 45 5.93 -34.51 20.77
N SER A 46 6.15 -33.52 21.63
CA SER A 46 6.69 -33.73 22.98
C SER A 46 5.79 -34.63 23.83
N LEU A 47 4.48 -34.35 23.88
CA LEU A 47 3.52 -35.18 24.61
C LEU A 47 3.49 -36.62 24.10
N ARG A 48 3.58 -36.83 22.78
CA ARG A 48 3.66 -38.18 22.19
C ARG A 48 4.96 -38.89 22.55
N SER A 49 6.08 -38.18 22.57
CA SER A 49 7.36 -38.74 23.01
C SER A 49 7.32 -39.17 24.47
N GLU A 50 6.74 -38.35 25.35
CA GLU A 50 6.56 -38.65 26.77
C GLU A 50 5.60 -39.84 26.97
N GLN A 51 4.53 -39.91 26.18
CA GLN A 51 3.60 -41.05 26.19
C GLN A 51 4.32 -42.35 25.82
N THR A 52 5.13 -42.35 24.76
CA THR A 52 5.91 -43.51 24.35
C THR A 52 6.91 -43.92 25.44
N SER A 53 7.65 -42.96 26.00
CA SER A 53 8.61 -43.24 27.08
C SER A 53 7.94 -43.81 28.34
N THR A 54 6.78 -43.26 28.72
CA THR A 54 5.98 -43.75 29.86
C THR A 54 5.41 -45.15 29.59
N GLN A 55 4.98 -45.42 28.35
CA GLN A 55 4.51 -46.73 27.93
C GLN A 55 5.63 -47.77 28.01
N GLU A 56 6.84 -47.45 27.54
CA GLU A 56 7.99 -48.34 27.67
C GLU A 56 8.33 -48.63 29.14
N GLU A 57 8.24 -47.63 30.02
CA GLU A 57 8.46 -47.82 31.45
C GLU A 57 7.37 -48.72 32.07
N LEU A 58 6.12 -48.55 31.65
CA LEU A 58 5.01 -49.39 32.06
C LEU A 58 5.24 -50.85 31.66
N ASP A 59 5.65 -51.09 30.42
CA ASP A 59 5.87 -52.43 29.87
C ASP A 59 7.07 -53.14 30.54
N LYS A 60 8.11 -52.37 30.91
CA LYS A 60 9.25 -52.87 31.70
C LYS A 60 8.94 -53.05 33.19
N THR A 61 7.84 -52.49 33.68
CA THR A 61 7.47 -52.58 35.10
C THR A 61 6.91 -53.97 35.42
N PHE A 62 7.60 -54.67 36.33
CA PHE A 62 7.22 -55.99 36.77
C PHE A 62 5.77 -56.02 37.31
N PHE A 63 5.01 -57.06 36.94
CA PHE A 63 3.56 -57.10 37.14
C PHE A 63 3.13 -57.07 38.62
N LEU A 64 3.98 -57.49 39.57
CA LEU A 64 3.70 -57.40 41.01
C LEU A 64 3.88 -55.98 41.59
N ASN A 65 4.44 -55.04 40.83
CA ASN A 65 4.61 -53.65 41.26
C ASN A 65 3.38 -52.80 40.90
N PHE A 66 2.22 -53.18 41.46
CA PHE A 66 0.91 -52.62 41.11
C PHE A 66 0.80 -51.11 41.33
N ASP A 67 1.42 -50.57 42.39
CA ASP A 67 1.40 -49.13 42.67
C ASP A 67 2.08 -48.33 41.55
N LYS A 68 3.28 -48.75 41.15
CA LYS A 68 4.01 -48.09 40.06
C LYS A 68 3.27 -48.26 38.74
N LYS A 69 2.80 -49.48 38.45
CA LYS A 69 2.05 -49.80 37.23
C LYS A 69 0.76 -48.97 37.10
N GLY A 70 0.02 -48.81 38.20
CA GLY A 70 -1.20 -48.01 38.25
C GLY A 70 -0.95 -46.51 38.05
N LYS A 71 0.14 -45.97 38.62
CA LYS A 71 0.55 -44.58 38.40
C LYS A 71 0.92 -44.32 36.94
N LEU A 72 1.75 -45.17 36.34
CA LEU A 72 2.17 -45.04 34.94
C LEU A 72 0.97 -45.11 33.97
N SER A 73 0.03 -46.02 34.21
CA SER A 73 -1.21 -46.10 33.42
C SER A 73 -2.02 -44.80 33.49
N LYS A 74 -2.21 -44.23 34.70
CA LYS A 74 -2.91 -42.95 34.87
C LYS A 74 -2.20 -41.80 34.15
N THR A 75 -0.86 -41.77 34.20
CA THR A 75 -0.07 -40.78 33.46
C THR A 75 -0.29 -40.89 31.95
N ILE A 76 -0.27 -42.11 31.39
CA ILE A 76 -0.53 -42.33 29.97
C ILE A 76 -1.93 -41.86 29.57
N ASP A 77 -2.95 -42.13 30.38
CA ASP A 77 -4.31 -41.67 30.11
C ASP A 77 -4.42 -40.14 30.18
N GLY A 78 -3.71 -39.50 31.12
CA GLY A 78 -3.56 -38.05 31.18
C GLY A 78 -2.90 -37.47 29.92
N LEU A 79 -1.76 -38.03 29.50
CA LEU A 79 -1.06 -37.61 28.27
C LEU A 79 -1.94 -37.78 27.02
N LYS A 80 -2.73 -38.86 26.92
CA LYS A 80 -3.70 -39.04 25.83
C LYS A 80 -4.77 -37.95 25.83
N ALA A 81 -5.27 -37.58 27.01
CA ALA A 81 -6.23 -36.49 27.14
C ALA A 81 -5.63 -35.14 26.71
N ASP A 82 -4.39 -34.87 27.12
CA ASP A 82 -3.67 -33.64 26.76
C ASP A 82 -3.38 -33.58 25.25
N VAL A 83 -2.96 -34.69 24.63
CA VAL A 83 -2.81 -34.77 23.16
C VAL A 83 -4.15 -34.48 22.48
N LYS A 84 -5.27 -35.01 22.98
CA LYS A 84 -6.61 -34.74 22.41
C LYS A 84 -6.99 -33.25 22.54
N LEU A 85 -6.67 -32.62 23.67
CA LEU A 85 -6.90 -31.18 23.86
C LEU A 85 -6.02 -30.36 22.91
N LYS A 86 -4.73 -30.68 22.81
CA LYS A 86 -3.80 -29.99 21.89
C LYS A 86 -4.15 -30.16 20.42
N ASN A 87 -4.72 -31.30 20.01
CA ASN A 87 -5.26 -31.43 18.65
C ASN A 87 -6.44 -30.48 18.40
N LYS A 88 -7.32 -30.26 19.39
CA LYS A 88 -8.38 -29.24 19.26
C LYS A 88 -7.80 -27.82 19.17
N ASP A 89 -6.73 -27.54 19.90
CA ASP A 89 -6.03 -26.26 19.80
C ASP A 89 -5.36 -26.10 18.42
N LEU A 90 -4.86 -27.20 17.84
CA LEU A 90 -4.30 -27.22 16.49
C LEU A 90 -5.37 -26.89 15.44
N ASP A 91 -6.56 -27.50 15.53
CA ASP A 91 -7.69 -27.20 14.64
C ASP A 91 -8.08 -25.71 14.71
N ARG A 92 -8.10 -25.14 15.93
CA ARG A 92 -8.34 -23.70 16.13
C ARG A 92 -7.24 -22.83 15.54
N ALA A 93 -5.98 -23.25 15.67
CA ALA A 93 -4.84 -22.53 15.11
C ALA A 93 -4.88 -22.52 13.57
N TYR A 94 -5.26 -23.64 12.93
CA TYR A 94 -5.48 -23.69 11.48
C TYR A 94 -6.62 -22.77 11.04
N LYS A 95 -7.73 -22.73 11.79
CA LYS A 95 -8.82 -21.81 11.47
C LYS A 95 -8.38 -20.34 11.58
N ALA A 96 -7.58 -20.02 12.59
CA ALA A 96 -7.03 -18.66 12.75
C ALA A 96 -6.07 -18.30 11.60
N GLU A 97 -5.27 -19.26 11.12
CA GLU A 97 -4.39 -19.07 9.95
C GLU A 97 -5.19 -18.84 8.67
N GLU A 98 -6.26 -19.61 8.44
CA GLU A 98 -7.17 -19.41 7.31
C GLU A 98 -7.85 -18.03 7.34
N ASP A 99 -8.31 -17.60 8.52
CA ASP A 99 -8.91 -16.28 8.69
C ASP A 99 -7.87 -15.15 8.48
N ALA A 100 -6.63 -15.33 8.93
CA ALA A 100 -5.54 -14.40 8.69
C ALA A 100 -5.17 -14.32 7.20
N ASP A 101 -5.12 -15.45 6.48
CA ASP A 101 -4.86 -15.46 5.03
C ASP A 101 -5.97 -14.72 4.28
N LYS A 102 -7.25 -14.94 4.61
CA LYS A 102 -8.36 -14.17 4.04
C LYS A 102 -8.20 -12.66 4.25
N VAL A 103 -7.67 -12.23 5.39
CA VAL A 103 -7.38 -10.81 5.64
C VAL A 103 -6.25 -10.33 4.74
N VAL A 104 -5.16 -11.10 4.58
CA VAL A 104 -4.07 -10.77 3.65
C VAL A 104 -4.60 -10.62 2.22
N GLN A 105 -5.42 -11.56 1.74
CA GLN A 105 -6.01 -11.50 0.39
C GLN A 105 -6.88 -10.25 0.21
N LYS A 106 -7.68 -9.88 1.22
CA LYS A 106 -8.48 -8.64 1.19
C LYS A 106 -7.60 -7.40 1.14
N GLN A 107 -6.48 -7.37 1.88
CA GLN A 107 -5.57 -6.24 1.87
C GLN A 107 -4.83 -6.12 0.53
N LEU A 108 -4.42 -7.22 -0.08
CA LEU A 108 -3.85 -7.23 -1.44
C LEU A 108 -4.84 -6.68 -2.48
N ALA A 109 -6.11 -7.10 -2.41
CA ALA A 109 -7.15 -6.56 -3.28
C ALA A 109 -7.42 -5.07 -3.02
N ASN A 110 -7.28 -4.60 -1.78
CA ASN A 110 -7.39 -3.19 -1.44
C ASN A 110 -6.18 -2.39 -1.96
N GLU A 111 -4.98 -2.95 -1.91
CA GLU A 111 -3.76 -2.35 -2.45
C GLU A 111 -3.91 -2.08 -3.97
N ASP A 112 -4.41 -3.04 -4.75
CA ASP A 112 -4.71 -2.83 -6.18
C ASP A 112 -5.73 -1.70 -6.41
N LYS A 113 -6.79 -1.63 -5.60
CA LYS A 113 -7.78 -0.53 -5.69
C LYS A 113 -7.16 0.81 -5.36
N VAL A 114 -6.30 0.87 -4.34
CA VAL A 114 -5.57 2.07 -3.95
C VAL A 114 -4.60 2.49 -5.05
N ASP A 115 -3.91 1.56 -5.70
CA ASP A 115 -3.02 1.86 -6.81
C ASP A 115 -3.76 2.47 -8.01
N LYS A 116 -4.94 1.93 -8.35
CA LYS A 116 -5.82 2.51 -9.37
C LYS A 116 -6.31 3.90 -9.00
N ALA A 117 -6.72 4.10 -7.75
CA ALA A 117 -7.16 5.41 -7.27
C ALA A 117 -6.00 6.44 -7.27
N ALA A 118 -4.81 6.03 -6.84
CA ALA A 118 -3.61 6.84 -6.83
C ALA A 118 -3.19 7.24 -8.26
N ALA A 119 -3.24 6.30 -9.21
CA ALA A 119 -2.96 6.57 -10.63
C ALA A 119 -3.99 7.54 -11.25
N LYS A 120 -5.26 7.42 -10.87
CA LYS A 120 -6.31 8.35 -11.30
C LYS A 120 -6.04 9.77 -10.78
N VAL A 121 -5.67 9.92 -9.51
CA VAL A 121 -5.34 11.22 -8.91
C VAL A 121 -4.17 11.89 -9.63
N THR A 122 -3.11 11.14 -9.95
CA THR A 122 -1.98 11.69 -10.69
C THR A 122 -2.36 12.07 -12.12
N GLY A 123 -3.12 11.22 -12.83
CA GLY A 123 -3.56 11.51 -14.19
C GLY A 123 -4.51 12.71 -14.30
N GLU A 124 -5.43 12.88 -13.34
CA GLU A 124 -6.30 14.06 -13.27
C GLU A 124 -5.50 15.35 -13.01
N ALA A 125 -4.46 15.28 -12.18
CA ALA A 125 -3.59 16.41 -11.89
C ALA A 125 -2.70 16.79 -13.09
N GLU A 126 -2.20 15.82 -13.84
CA GLU A 126 -1.49 16.04 -15.11
C GLU A 126 -2.41 16.71 -16.14
N ALA A 127 -3.62 16.18 -16.35
CA ALA A 127 -4.59 16.79 -17.27
C ALA A 127 -4.99 18.22 -16.85
N ALA A 128 -5.10 18.49 -15.55
CA ALA A 128 -5.35 19.83 -15.03
C ALA A 128 -4.13 20.75 -15.25
N ALA A 129 -2.91 20.24 -15.05
CA ALA A 129 -1.68 20.98 -15.30
C ALA A 129 -1.53 21.34 -16.78
N ASP A 130 -1.83 20.42 -17.70
CA ASP A 130 -1.79 20.65 -19.15
C ASP A 130 -2.79 21.74 -19.58
N LYS A 131 -4.01 21.70 -19.04
CA LYS A 131 -5.01 22.76 -19.28
C LYS A 131 -4.54 24.12 -18.78
N LEU A 132 -3.88 24.17 -17.62
CA LEU A 132 -3.31 25.42 -17.09
C LEU A 132 -2.20 25.95 -18.00
N VAL A 133 -1.30 25.09 -18.47
CA VAL A 133 -0.22 25.49 -19.40
C VAL A 133 -0.82 26.01 -20.71
N SER A 134 -1.72 25.27 -21.33
CA SER A 134 -2.36 25.69 -22.59
C SER A 134 -3.12 27.00 -22.47
N THR A 135 -3.80 27.24 -21.34
CA THR A 135 -4.51 28.50 -21.08
C THR A 135 -3.52 29.66 -20.93
N ALA A 136 -2.40 29.44 -20.23
CA ALA A 136 -1.36 30.45 -20.07
C ALA A 136 -0.70 30.82 -21.40
N GLU A 137 -0.39 29.84 -22.25
CA GLU A 137 0.16 30.05 -23.60
C GLU A 137 -0.77 30.87 -24.48
N LYS A 138 -2.07 30.52 -24.52
CA LYS A 138 -3.08 31.28 -25.29
C LYS A 138 -3.21 32.72 -24.81
N SER A 139 -3.16 32.95 -23.50
CA SER A 139 -3.22 34.30 -22.93
C SER A 139 -1.98 35.12 -23.32
N ASN A 140 -0.79 34.50 -23.31
CA ASN A 140 0.45 35.16 -23.68
C ASN A 140 0.47 35.53 -25.17
N ASP A 141 0.05 34.62 -26.04
CA ASP A 141 -0.07 34.86 -27.49
C ASP A 141 -1.04 36.01 -27.81
N GLY A 142 -2.17 36.07 -27.09
CA GLY A 142 -3.13 37.17 -27.22
C GLY A 142 -2.52 38.52 -26.87
N ALA A 143 -1.83 38.60 -25.73
CA ALA A 143 -1.15 39.83 -25.30
C ALA A 143 -0.06 40.27 -26.29
N LEU A 144 0.71 39.33 -26.84
CA LEU A 144 1.76 39.61 -27.82
C LEU A 144 1.19 40.13 -29.15
N LYS A 145 0.07 39.57 -29.62
CA LYS A 145 -0.66 40.07 -30.80
C LYS A 145 -1.18 41.49 -30.58
N GLU A 146 -1.78 41.79 -29.42
CA GLU A 146 -2.23 43.16 -29.12
C GLU A 146 -1.07 44.15 -29.04
N ALA A 147 0.05 43.77 -28.42
CA ALA A 147 1.24 44.60 -28.34
C ALA A 147 1.79 44.92 -29.74
N LYS A 148 1.88 43.92 -30.64
CA LYS A 148 2.27 44.12 -32.05
C LYS A 148 1.30 45.04 -32.79
N LYS A 149 -0.01 44.90 -32.58
CA LYS A 149 -1.02 45.77 -33.20
C LYS A 149 -0.89 47.22 -32.73
N LYS A 150 -0.70 47.44 -31.42
CA LYS A 150 -0.45 48.78 -30.84
C LYS A 150 0.86 49.37 -31.35
N ALA A 151 1.94 48.59 -31.42
CA ALA A 151 3.22 49.01 -31.96
C ALA A 151 3.13 49.39 -33.45
N ALA A 152 2.43 48.60 -34.27
CA ALA A 152 2.20 48.90 -35.68
C ALA A 152 1.36 50.18 -35.86
N ALA A 153 0.33 50.39 -35.04
CA ALA A 153 -0.47 51.62 -35.05
C ALA A 153 0.37 52.86 -34.66
N ALA A 154 1.24 52.74 -33.65
CA ALA A 154 2.13 53.80 -33.23
C ALA A 154 3.18 54.14 -34.32
N LEU A 155 3.77 53.14 -34.97
CA LEU A 155 4.68 53.34 -36.10
C LEU A 155 4.00 54.08 -37.26
N LYS A 156 2.80 53.66 -37.65
CA LYS A 156 2.04 54.33 -38.71
C LYS A 156 1.72 55.78 -38.36
N ALA A 157 1.33 56.06 -37.12
CA ALA A 157 1.09 57.43 -36.66
C ALA A 157 2.36 58.30 -36.73
N ALA A 158 3.52 57.74 -36.35
CA ALA A 158 4.80 58.43 -36.45
C ALA A 158 5.21 58.71 -37.92
N GLU A 159 5.00 57.75 -38.82
CA GLU A 159 5.25 57.93 -40.26
C GLU A 159 4.36 59.02 -40.88
N ASP A 160 3.08 59.04 -40.52
CA ASP A 160 2.13 60.05 -41.02
C ASP A 160 2.48 61.46 -40.50
N GLN A 161 2.93 61.55 -39.24
CA GLN A 161 3.48 62.79 -38.68
C GLN A 161 4.75 63.23 -39.42
N ALA A 162 5.69 62.32 -39.65
CA ALA A 162 6.93 62.62 -40.37
C ALA A 162 6.65 63.14 -41.79
N LYS A 163 5.73 62.50 -42.54
CA LYS A 163 5.32 62.96 -43.87
C LYS A 163 4.64 64.33 -43.83
N THR A 164 3.87 64.62 -42.78
CA THR A 164 3.23 65.93 -42.61
C THR A 164 4.26 67.02 -42.37
N LEU A 165 5.24 66.75 -41.50
CA LEU A 165 6.36 67.66 -41.25
C LEU A 165 7.23 67.86 -42.50
N GLU A 166 7.49 66.80 -43.28
CA GLU A 166 8.22 66.89 -44.54
C GLU A 166 7.48 67.78 -45.56
N LYS A 167 6.15 67.64 -45.68
CA LYS A 167 5.33 68.52 -46.52
C LYS A 167 5.33 69.96 -46.03
N ALA A 168 5.27 70.19 -44.73
CA ALA A 168 5.34 71.53 -44.14
C ALA A 168 6.71 72.18 -44.40
N ALA A 169 7.80 71.43 -44.23
CA ALA A 169 9.15 71.89 -44.51
C ALA A 169 9.35 72.23 -46.00
N LYS A 170 8.83 71.41 -46.92
CA LYS A 170 8.87 71.70 -48.36
C LYS A 170 8.10 72.97 -48.73
N LYS A 171 6.94 73.20 -48.10
CA LYS A 171 6.17 74.45 -48.28
C LYS A 171 6.86 75.69 -47.72
N ALA A 172 7.65 75.57 -46.66
CA ALA A 172 8.40 76.69 -46.08
C ALA A 172 9.68 77.03 -46.87
N ALA A 173 10.12 76.15 -47.77
CA ALA A 173 11.32 76.31 -48.60
C ALA A 173 11.01 76.74 -50.05
N SER A 174 9.75 77.07 -50.37
CA SER A 174 9.29 77.62 -51.65
C SER A 174 8.70 79.01 -51.45
#